data_AF-A0A2N8KD26-F1
#
_entry.id   AF-A0A2N8KD26-F1
#
_cell.length_a   1.000
_cell.length_b   1.000
_cell.length_c   1.000
_cell.angle_alpha   90.00
_cell.angle_beta   90.00
_cell.angle_gamma   90.00
#
_symmetry.space_group_name_H-M   'P 1'
#
loop_
_entity.id
_entity.type
_entity.pdbx_description
1 polymer ?
#
loop_
_entity_poly.entity_id
_entity_poly.type
_entity_poly.pdbx_seq_one_letter_code
_entity_poly.pdbx_strand_id
1 'polypeptide(L)'
;MQLTLRKLAPALVVVTLALAGCKTAPTKTSDTGATAPAAGQQSTTPATAASVDFYLAHKQPGAGLREISLPDGKLYMQEVPVLTRADLTDAAALVDRQGQNFVGLRFSEAGARKLNDVSSKNVGNMLALVIDRELVAAPLIGEPLNRGVLAFGVPSAKAASEIAAKIRGDAAVPATSTTPAAKP
;
A
#
# COMPACT_ATOMS: atom_id res chain seq x y z
N MET A 1 23.07 46.92 8.38
CA MET A 1 24.30 46.63 7.63
C MET A 1 23.90 46.09 6.27
N GLN A 2 24.16 46.85 5.22
CA GLN A 2 23.99 46.45 3.82
C GLN A 2 25.15 45.54 3.42
N LEU A 3 24.94 44.53 2.57
CA LEU A 3 25.66 44.40 1.29
C LEU A 3 25.15 43.22 0.44
N THR A 4 24.53 43.60 -0.66
CA THR A 4 24.46 42.96 -1.97
C THR A 4 25.82 42.46 -2.48
N LEU A 5 25.91 41.28 -3.12
CA LEU A 5 26.42 41.09 -4.51
C LEU A 5 26.45 39.63 -5.03
N ARG A 6 25.71 39.42 -6.14
CA ARG A 6 26.04 38.77 -7.45
C ARG A 6 27.21 37.78 -7.55
N LYS A 7 27.00 36.64 -8.25
CA LYS A 7 27.81 36.08 -9.37
C LYS A 7 26.98 34.99 -10.10
N LEU A 8 26.51 35.22 -11.34
CA LEU A 8 27.17 34.97 -12.65
C LEU A 8 26.95 33.53 -13.19
N ALA A 9 26.10 33.43 -14.22
CA ALA A 9 26.07 32.35 -15.21
C ALA A 9 27.22 32.51 -16.24
N PRO A 10 27.61 31.43 -16.95
CA PRO A 10 27.34 31.30 -18.40
C PRO A 10 27.02 29.84 -18.80
N ALA A 11 26.08 29.53 -19.71
CA ALA A 11 26.06 29.65 -21.18
C ALA A 11 26.94 28.64 -21.96
N LEU A 12 26.30 28.01 -22.95
CA LEU A 12 26.81 27.38 -24.19
C LEU A 12 27.43 25.97 -24.14
N VAL A 13 26.94 25.03 -24.97
CA VAL A 13 27.50 24.68 -26.30
C VAL A 13 26.63 23.60 -26.97
N VAL A 14 26.44 23.79 -28.28
CA VAL A 14 25.66 23.03 -29.27
C VAL A 14 26.60 22.08 -30.05
N VAL A 15 26.04 21.21 -30.92
CA VAL A 15 26.68 20.54 -32.10
C VAL A 15 27.24 19.13 -31.77
N THR A 16 26.99 18.00 -32.47
CA THR A 16 26.94 17.64 -33.91
C THR A 16 26.29 16.24 -34.03
N LEU A 17 25.26 16.00 -34.84
CA LEU A 17 25.27 15.43 -36.22
C LEU A 17 26.24 14.26 -36.48
N ALA A 18 25.68 13.07 -36.70
CA ALA A 18 26.30 12.00 -37.49
C ALA A 18 25.31 11.50 -38.56
N LEU A 19 25.68 11.68 -39.82
CA LEU A 19 24.98 11.23 -41.02
C LEU A 19 25.29 9.74 -41.28
N ALA A 20 24.26 8.97 -41.62
CA ALA A 20 24.39 7.80 -42.49
C ALA A 20 23.15 7.71 -43.40
N GLY A 21 23.36 7.58 -44.72
CA GLY A 21 22.33 7.33 -45.74
C GLY A 21 21.63 5.96 -45.54
N CYS A 22 20.59 5.58 -46.27
CA CYS A 22 20.32 5.76 -47.70
C CYS A 22 18.82 5.67 -48.04
N LYS A 23 18.50 6.43 -49.09
CA LYS A 23 17.35 6.43 -50.00
C LYS A 23 16.84 5.04 -50.41
N THR A 24 15.58 4.71 -50.13
CA THR A 24 14.68 3.95 -51.02
C THR A 24 13.21 4.24 -50.67
N ALA A 25 12.46 4.77 -51.64
CA ALA A 25 10.99 4.76 -51.66
C ALA A 25 10.55 3.64 -52.61
N PRO A 26 9.42 2.96 -52.35
CA PRO A 26 8.25 3.26 -53.18
C PRO A 26 6.92 3.30 -52.42
N THR A 27 6.02 4.08 -53.00
CA THR A 27 4.60 4.27 -52.72
C THR A 27 3.76 3.06 -53.16
N LYS A 28 2.85 2.56 -52.30
CA LYS A 28 1.44 2.27 -52.65
C LYS A 28 0.59 2.02 -51.38
N THR A 29 -0.69 2.31 -51.53
CA THR A 29 -1.68 2.81 -50.59
C THR A 29 -2.50 1.74 -49.87
N SER A 30 -3.02 2.13 -48.71
CA SER A 30 -4.30 1.73 -48.09
C SER A 30 -4.43 0.31 -47.50
N ASP A 31 -4.38 0.21 -46.18
CA ASP A 31 -5.55 -0.03 -45.29
C ASP A 31 -5.10 -0.68 -43.96
N THR A 32 -5.87 -0.40 -42.91
CA THR A 32 -5.88 -1.03 -41.58
C THR A 32 -4.78 -0.66 -40.57
N GLY A 33 -5.17 0.17 -39.60
CA GLY A 33 -4.89 -0.08 -38.19
C GLY A 33 -3.51 0.32 -37.65
N ALA A 34 -3.46 1.50 -37.04
CA ALA A 34 -2.33 2.02 -36.29
C ALA A 34 -1.74 1.01 -35.29
N THR A 35 -0.53 0.52 -35.57
CA THR A 35 0.34 -0.12 -34.59
C THR A 35 1.45 0.88 -34.25
N ALA A 36 1.41 1.46 -33.05
CA ALA A 36 2.51 2.26 -32.52
C ALA A 36 3.40 1.36 -31.65
N PRO A 37 4.72 1.26 -31.93
CA PRO A 37 5.66 0.61 -31.02
C PRO A 37 6.12 1.66 -29.99
N ALA A 38 5.47 1.71 -28.84
CA ALA A 38 6.02 2.36 -27.66
C ALA A 38 6.69 1.29 -26.80
N ALA A 39 7.95 0.97 -27.12
CA ALA A 39 8.87 0.35 -26.18
C ALA A 39 9.22 1.39 -25.11
N GLY A 40 8.28 1.64 -24.20
CA GLY A 40 8.53 2.25 -22.91
C GLY A 40 8.89 1.13 -21.95
N GLN A 41 10.09 1.20 -21.36
CA GLN A 41 10.59 0.28 -20.37
C GLN A 41 9.57 0.12 -19.23
N GLN A 42 8.79 -0.97 -19.26
CA GLN A 42 8.22 -1.50 -18.04
C GLN A 42 9.37 -2.18 -17.32
N SER A 43 10.00 -1.42 -16.43
CA SER A 43 10.64 -2.00 -15.26
C SER A 43 9.63 -3.00 -14.69
N THR A 44 9.89 -4.28 -14.86
CA THR A 44 9.28 -5.32 -14.03
C THR A 44 9.87 -5.16 -12.64
N THR A 45 9.51 -4.06 -11.97
CA THR A 45 9.63 -3.98 -10.53
C THR A 45 8.78 -5.13 -10.03
N PRO A 46 9.35 -6.16 -9.36
CA PRO A 46 8.52 -7.15 -8.71
C PRO A 46 7.51 -6.37 -7.89
N ALA A 47 6.22 -6.70 -8.02
CA ALA A 47 5.20 -6.13 -7.16
C ALA A 47 5.63 -6.47 -5.73
N THR A 48 6.34 -5.54 -5.08
CA THR A 48 6.73 -5.66 -3.69
C THR A 48 5.41 -5.76 -2.98
N ALA A 49 5.07 -6.95 -2.50
CA ALA A 49 3.88 -7.16 -1.70
C ALA A 49 3.84 -6.05 -0.65
N ALA A 50 2.71 -5.35 -0.55
CA ALA A 50 2.60 -4.21 0.35
C ALA A 50 3.08 -4.60 1.74
N SER A 51 3.96 -3.81 2.33
CA SER A 51 4.51 -4.10 3.66
C SER A 51 3.41 -3.82 4.67
N VAL A 52 2.87 -4.88 5.29
CA VAL A 52 1.84 -4.78 6.33
C VAL A 52 2.47 -5.08 7.68
N ASP A 53 2.46 -4.09 8.55
CA ASP A 53 3.03 -4.16 9.89
C ASP A 53 2.04 -3.67 10.93
N PHE A 54 1.97 -4.37 12.06
CA PHE A 54 1.15 -3.98 13.19
C PHE A 54 2.05 -3.54 14.33
N TYR A 55 1.75 -2.38 14.89
CA TYR A 55 2.48 -1.79 15.99
C TYR A 55 1.56 -1.54 17.16
N LEU A 56 2.09 -1.65 18.38
CA LEU A 56 1.33 -1.19 19.54
C LEU A 56 1.42 0.33 19.65
N ALA A 57 0.27 0.96 19.87
CA ALA A 57 0.15 2.40 20.01
C ALA A 57 -0.58 2.80 21.29
N HIS A 58 -0.19 3.94 21.85
CA HIS A 58 -0.64 4.47 23.13
C HIS A 58 -1.08 5.93 22.96
N LYS A 59 -2.03 6.35 23.81
CA LYS A 59 -2.46 7.76 23.89
C LYS A 59 -1.51 8.65 24.69
N GLN A 60 -0.67 8.06 25.52
CA GLN A 60 0.26 8.76 26.40
C GLN A 60 1.71 8.47 25.98
N PRO A 61 2.63 9.44 26.16
CA PRO A 61 4.05 9.23 25.91
C PRO A 61 4.63 8.19 26.85
N GLY A 62 5.62 7.45 26.36
CA GLY A 62 6.30 6.38 27.09
C GLY A 62 7.71 6.15 26.54
N ALA A 63 8.56 5.53 27.34
CA ALA A 63 9.93 5.23 26.93
C ALA A 63 9.95 4.30 25.70
N GLY A 64 10.73 4.65 24.68
CA GLY A 64 10.84 3.87 23.44
C GLY A 64 9.62 3.96 22.51
N LEU A 65 8.72 4.93 22.73
CA LEU A 65 7.62 5.20 21.81
C LEU A 65 7.95 6.37 20.89
N ARG A 66 7.71 6.18 19.59
CA ARG A 66 7.80 7.23 18.58
C ARG A 66 6.50 8.03 18.55
N GLU A 67 6.61 9.34 18.68
CA GLU A 67 5.47 10.26 18.52
C GLU A 67 5.09 10.38 17.04
N ILE A 68 3.80 10.19 16.75
CA ILE A 68 3.17 10.49 15.46
C ILE A 68 2.17 11.60 15.71
N SER A 69 2.33 12.72 15.01
CA SER A 69 1.39 13.84 15.03
C SER A 69 0.24 13.54 14.08
N LEU A 70 -0.97 13.37 14.62
CA LEU A 70 -2.21 13.26 13.86
C LEU A 70 -2.97 14.61 13.91
N PRO A 71 -3.88 14.88 12.96
CA PRO A 71 -4.70 16.09 13.00
C PRO A 71 -5.53 16.26 14.27
N ASP A 72 -5.89 15.15 14.92
CA ASP A 72 -6.75 15.04 16.09
C ASP A 72 -5.98 14.82 17.42
N GLY A 73 -4.65 14.74 17.37
CA GLY A 73 -3.83 14.59 18.58
C GLY A 73 -2.46 13.97 18.35
N LYS A 74 -1.91 13.38 19.41
CA LYS A 74 -0.62 12.67 19.37
C LYS A 74 -0.86 11.19 19.60
N LEU A 75 -0.22 10.37 18.78
CA LEU A 75 -0.20 8.91 18.94
C LEU A 75 1.23 8.45 19.18
N TYR A 76 1.44 7.64 20.20
CA TYR A 76 2.77 7.14 20.55
C TYR A 76 2.85 5.67 20.17
N MET A 77 3.65 5.35 19.15
CA MET A 77 3.73 4.02 18.57
C MET A 77 5.08 3.37 18.88
N GLN A 78 5.10 2.06 19.14
CA GLN A 78 6.35 1.33 19.27
C GLN A 78 7.12 1.30 17.95
N GLU A 79 8.45 1.27 18.03
CA GLU A 79 9.32 1.20 16.84
C GLU A 79 9.35 -0.21 16.23
N VAL A 80 9.09 -1.23 17.05
CA VAL A 80 9.14 -2.64 16.65
C VAL A 80 7.71 -3.12 16.34
N PRO A 81 7.48 -3.74 15.16
CA PRO A 81 6.19 -4.34 14.86
C PRO A 81 5.98 -5.60 15.71
N VAL A 82 4.79 -5.74 16.26
CA VAL A 82 4.39 -6.90 17.07
C VAL A 82 3.89 -8.06 16.20
N LEU A 83 3.30 -7.74 15.05
CA LEU A 83 2.81 -8.68 14.04
C LEU A 83 3.12 -8.10 12.66
N THR A 84 3.22 -8.99 11.67
CA THR A 84 3.55 -8.63 10.29
C THR A 84 2.61 -9.33 9.31
N ARG A 85 2.74 -9.02 8.02
CA ARG A 85 2.03 -9.72 6.95
C ARG A 85 2.16 -11.24 7.00
N ALA A 86 3.32 -11.76 7.43
CA ALA A 86 3.57 -13.19 7.51
C ALA A 86 2.70 -13.91 8.56
N ASP A 87 2.21 -13.17 9.55
CA ASP A 87 1.31 -13.69 10.58
C ASP A 87 -0.15 -13.79 10.10
N LEU A 88 -0.49 -13.19 8.95
CA LEU A 88 -1.81 -13.17 8.34
C LEU A 88 -1.99 -14.31 7.31
N THR A 89 -3.14 -14.95 7.34
CA THR A 89 -3.58 -15.91 6.30
C THR A 89 -4.42 -15.24 5.23
N ASP A 90 -5.28 -14.28 5.60
CA ASP A 90 -6.24 -13.67 4.68
C ASP A 90 -6.73 -12.29 5.17
N ALA A 91 -7.26 -11.49 4.26
CA ALA A 91 -7.93 -10.22 4.53
C ALA A 91 -9.14 -10.04 3.60
N ALA A 92 -10.27 -9.61 4.15
CA ALA A 92 -11.53 -9.48 3.44
C ALA A 92 -12.27 -8.19 3.82
N ALA A 93 -12.93 -7.58 2.83
CA ALA A 93 -13.92 -6.55 3.06
C ALA A 93 -15.22 -7.20 3.55
N LEU A 94 -15.77 -6.69 4.64
CA LEU A 94 -16.99 -7.18 5.27
C LEU A 94 -17.99 -6.02 5.38
N VAL A 95 -19.28 -6.36 5.36
CA VAL A 95 -20.38 -5.42 5.62
C VAL A 95 -21.29 -6.05 6.64
N ASP A 96 -21.65 -5.32 7.68
CA ASP A 96 -22.58 -5.81 8.69
C ASP A 96 -24.05 -5.67 8.26
N ARG A 97 -24.98 -6.06 9.13
CA ARG A 97 -26.42 -5.94 8.85
C ARG A 97 -26.93 -4.49 8.85
N GLN A 98 -26.17 -3.57 9.40
CA GLN A 98 -26.50 -2.14 9.44
C GLN A 98 -25.93 -1.39 8.22
N GLY A 99 -25.20 -2.09 7.35
CA GLY A 99 -24.52 -1.49 6.20
C GLY A 99 -23.19 -0.82 6.55
N GLN A 100 -22.67 -1.01 7.77
CA GLN A 100 -21.35 -0.54 8.15
C GLN A 100 -20.28 -1.43 7.52
N ASN A 101 -19.22 -0.79 7.03
CA ASN A 101 -18.15 -1.45 6.31
C ASN A 101 -16.98 -1.74 7.25
N PHE A 102 -16.41 -2.93 7.12
CA PHE A 102 -15.30 -3.39 7.94
C PHE A 102 -14.24 -4.06 7.08
N VAL A 103 -13.01 -4.09 7.58
CA VAL A 103 -11.96 -4.96 7.07
C VAL A 103 -11.74 -6.05 8.11
N GLY A 104 -11.96 -7.30 7.71
CA GLY A 104 -11.68 -8.49 8.50
C GLY A 104 -10.33 -9.08 8.13
N LEU A 105 -9.49 -9.31 9.13
CA LEU A 105 -8.18 -9.93 9.02
C LEU A 105 -8.21 -11.29 9.69
N ARG A 106 -7.67 -12.29 9.00
CA ARG A 106 -7.51 -13.65 9.54
C ARG A 106 -6.03 -13.92 9.76
N PHE A 107 -5.69 -14.31 10.97
CA PHE A 107 -4.34 -14.66 11.37
C PHE A 107 -4.11 -16.18 11.23
N SER A 108 -2.88 -16.54 10.93
CA SER A 108 -2.40 -17.92 11.07
C SER A 108 -2.48 -18.37 12.53
N GLU A 109 -2.38 -19.68 12.79
CA GLU A 109 -2.37 -20.18 14.17
C GLU A 109 -1.24 -19.55 15.01
N ALA A 110 -0.04 -19.43 14.43
CA ALA A 110 1.09 -18.76 15.07
C ALA A 110 0.82 -17.26 15.31
N GLY A 111 0.26 -16.58 14.31
CA GLY A 111 -0.12 -15.16 14.41
C GLY A 111 -1.22 -14.92 15.44
N ALA A 112 -2.21 -15.80 15.52
CA ALA A 112 -3.30 -15.74 16.49
C ALA A 112 -2.79 -15.89 17.93
N ARG A 113 -1.83 -16.78 18.18
CA ARG A 113 -1.17 -16.92 19.49
C ARG A 113 -0.42 -15.65 19.87
N LYS A 114 0.39 -15.10 18.96
CA LYS A 114 1.09 -13.82 19.17
C LYS A 114 0.11 -12.67 19.43
N LEU A 115 -0.95 -12.57 18.62
CA LEU A 115 -1.99 -11.56 18.77
C LEU A 115 -2.69 -11.67 20.12
N ASN A 116 -3.01 -12.88 20.57
CA ASN A 116 -3.58 -13.12 21.89
C ASN A 116 -2.64 -12.65 23.01
N ASP A 117 -1.36 -13.01 22.95
CA ASP A 117 -0.38 -12.64 23.97
C ASP A 117 -0.17 -11.13 24.05
N VAL A 118 -0.13 -10.46 22.89
CA VAL A 118 0.01 -9.00 22.79
C VAL A 118 -1.27 -8.31 23.27
N SER A 119 -2.44 -8.71 22.77
CA SER A 119 -3.71 -8.08 23.15
C SER A 119 -4.05 -8.25 24.62
N SER A 120 -3.80 -9.43 25.20
CA SER A 120 -4.06 -9.71 26.63
C SER A 120 -3.28 -8.81 27.56
N LYS A 121 -2.05 -8.45 27.18
CA LYS A 121 -1.17 -7.57 27.98
C LYS A 121 -1.42 -6.09 27.74
N ASN A 122 -2.20 -5.74 26.72
CA ASN A 122 -2.33 -4.39 26.21
C ASN A 122 -3.79 -3.97 26.01
N VAL A 123 -4.71 -4.53 26.81
CA VAL A 123 -6.11 -4.09 26.85
C VAL A 123 -6.16 -2.60 27.23
N GLY A 124 -6.91 -1.83 26.45
CA GLY A 124 -6.99 -0.37 26.56
C GLY A 124 -5.99 0.40 25.70
N ASN A 125 -5.01 -0.27 25.08
CA ASN A 125 -4.10 0.32 24.09
C ASN A 125 -4.66 0.16 22.67
N MET A 126 -4.04 0.81 21.69
CA MET A 126 -4.44 0.77 20.28
C MET A 126 -3.48 -0.12 19.49
N LEU A 127 -4.00 -0.82 18.49
CA LEU A 127 -3.20 -1.60 17.55
C LEU A 127 -3.12 -0.83 16.23
N ALA A 128 -2.00 -0.17 15.97
CA ALA A 128 -1.77 0.58 14.75
C ALA A 128 -1.43 -0.36 13.59
N LEU A 129 -2.22 -0.32 12.53
CA LEU A 129 -2.00 -0.99 11.26
C LEU A 129 -1.34 -0.03 10.29
N VAL A 130 -0.13 -0.36 9.87
CA VAL A 130 0.65 0.40 8.89
C VAL A 130 0.79 -0.42 7.62
N ILE A 131 0.48 0.19 6.48
CA ILE A 131 0.64 -0.39 5.14
C ILE A 131 1.50 0.57 4.32
N ASP A 132 2.58 0.07 3.71
CA ASP A 132 3.49 0.88 2.89
C ASP A 132 4.03 2.15 3.59
N ARG A 133 4.21 2.07 4.92
CA ARG A 133 4.60 3.16 5.84
C ARG A 133 3.52 4.23 6.10
N GLU A 134 2.29 3.98 5.67
CA GLU A 134 1.12 4.82 5.97
C GLU A 134 0.27 4.19 7.09
N LEU A 135 -0.10 4.98 8.09
CA LEU A 135 -1.02 4.54 9.14
C LEU A 135 -2.44 4.44 8.56
N VAL A 136 -2.93 3.21 8.40
CA VAL A 136 -4.23 2.95 7.78
C VAL A 136 -5.35 2.92 8.81
N ALA A 137 -5.11 2.29 9.97
CA ALA A 137 -6.10 2.18 11.03
C ALA A 137 -5.40 2.00 12.39
N ALA A 138 -6.09 2.37 13.47
CA ALA A 138 -5.60 2.11 14.83
C ALA A 138 -6.75 1.70 15.77
N PRO A 139 -7.36 0.52 15.58
CA PRO A 139 -8.42 0.03 16.46
C PRO A 139 -7.95 -0.08 17.93
N LEU A 140 -8.87 0.18 18.85
CA LEU A 140 -8.66 -0.01 20.29
C LEU A 140 -8.75 -1.51 20.63
N ILE A 141 -7.80 -2.00 21.43
CA ILE A 141 -7.81 -3.35 22.00
C ILE A 141 -8.74 -3.33 23.22
N GLY A 142 -10.02 -3.64 23.01
CA GLY A 142 -11.01 -3.70 24.09
C GLY A 142 -10.97 -4.99 24.90
N GLU A 143 -10.50 -6.09 24.29
CA GLU A 143 -10.47 -7.43 24.90
C GLU A 143 -9.34 -8.29 24.30
N PRO A 144 -8.96 -9.40 24.97
CA PRO A 144 -8.04 -10.38 24.42
C PRO A 144 -8.53 -10.96 23.08
N LEU A 145 -7.69 -10.86 22.05
CA LEU A 145 -7.99 -11.30 20.68
C LEU A 145 -7.53 -12.74 20.44
N ASN A 146 -8.19 -13.69 21.11
CA ASN A 146 -7.86 -15.11 21.04
C ASN A 146 -8.45 -15.85 19.81
N ARG A 147 -9.35 -15.21 19.07
CA ARG A 147 -10.07 -15.83 17.93
C ARG A 147 -9.25 -15.88 16.64
N GLY A 148 -8.06 -15.29 16.62
CA GLY A 148 -7.25 -15.18 15.41
C GLY A 148 -7.88 -14.34 14.31
N VAL A 149 -8.85 -13.49 14.66
CA VAL A 149 -9.50 -12.55 13.75
C VAL A 149 -9.48 -11.15 14.35
N LEU A 150 -9.26 -10.15 13.50
CA LEU A 150 -9.35 -8.74 13.84
C LEU A 150 -10.25 -8.07 12.81
N ALA A 151 -11.23 -7.30 13.27
CA ALA A 151 -12.06 -6.49 12.39
C ALA A 151 -12.01 -5.03 12.81
N PHE A 152 -11.89 -4.12 11.86
CA PHE A 152 -11.94 -2.68 12.10
C PHE A 152 -12.85 -1.99 11.08
N GLY A 153 -13.56 -0.96 11.54
CA GLY A 153 -14.50 -0.21 10.72
C GLY A 153 -13.78 0.73 9.74
N VAL A 154 -14.38 0.93 8.58
CA VAL A 154 -13.86 1.81 7.51
C VAL A 154 -14.99 2.63 6.89
N PRO A 155 -14.69 3.81 6.31
CA PRO A 155 -15.73 4.75 5.88
C PRO A 155 -16.55 4.29 4.67
N SER A 156 -16.05 3.34 3.87
CA SER A 156 -16.77 2.86 2.67
C SER A 156 -16.39 1.44 2.30
N ALA A 157 -17.29 0.76 1.56
CA ALA A 157 -17.03 -0.58 1.01
C ALA A 157 -15.83 -0.60 0.06
N LYS A 158 -15.64 0.50 -0.70
CA LYS A 158 -14.49 0.67 -1.59
C LYS A 158 -13.18 0.72 -0.79
N ALA A 159 -13.15 1.53 0.27
CA ALA A 159 -11.98 1.58 1.16
C ALA A 159 -11.70 0.21 1.79
N ALA A 160 -12.74 -0.51 2.23
CA ALA A 160 -12.59 -1.86 2.77
C ALA A 160 -11.91 -2.81 1.78
N SER A 161 -12.39 -2.80 0.53
CA SER A 161 -11.88 -3.66 -0.54
C SER A 161 -10.44 -3.32 -0.92
N GLU A 162 -10.12 -2.03 -1.04
CA GLU A 162 -8.76 -1.57 -1.37
C GLU A 162 -7.77 -1.92 -0.25
N ILE A 163 -8.13 -1.69 1.02
CA ILE A 163 -7.30 -2.04 2.17
C ILE A 163 -7.09 -3.56 2.24
N ALA A 164 -8.16 -4.36 2.10
CA ALA A 164 -8.05 -5.81 2.11
C ALA A 164 -7.14 -6.33 0.99
N ALA A 165 -7.28 -5.80 -0.23
CA ALA A 165 -6.45 -6.18 -1.38
C ALA A 165 -4.97 -5.82 -1.15
N LYS A 166 -4.69 -4.61 -0.64
CA LYS A 166 -3.34 -4.20 -0.24
C LYS A 166 -2.76 -5.16 0.78
N ILE A 167 -3.54 -5.52 1.81
CA ILE A 167 -3.06 -6.41 2.86
C ILE A 167 -2.74 -7.79 2.32
N ARG A 168 -3.57 -8.36 1.44
CA ARG A 168 -3.26 -9.67 0.85
C ARG A 168 -1.99 -9.65 0.02
N GLY A 169 -1.55 -8.49 -0.44
CA GLY A 169 -0.46 -8.34 -1.41
C GLY A 169 -0.96 -8.45 -2.84
N ASP A 170 -2.28 -8.49 -3.04
CA ASP A 170 -2.93 -8.58 -4.33
C ASP A 170 -3.04 -7.19 -4.97
N ALA A 171 -1.97 -6.39 -4.94
CA ALA A 171 -1.92 -5.12 -5.67
C ALA A 171 -2.14 -5.41 -7.17
N ALA A 172 -3.42 -5.36 -7.57
CA ALA A 172 -4.02 -5.49 -8.88
C ALA A 172 -3.29 -6.45 -9.85
N VAL A 173 -3.68 -7.74 -9.83
CA VAL A 173 -3.91 -8.40 -11.11
C VAL A 173 -5.32 -7.95 -11.53
N PRO A 174 -5.50 -7.14 -12.58
CA PRO A 174 -6.83 -6.84 -13.08
C PRO A 174 -7.52 -8.18 -13.35
N ALA A 175 -8.73 -8.35 -12.83
CA ALA A 175 -9.52 -9.54 -13.04
C ALA A 175 -9.83 -9.71 -14.54
N THR A 176 -8.90 -10.34 -15.27
CA THR A 176 -9.21 -11.08 -16.48
C THR A 176 -9.70 -12.45 -16.04
N SER A 177 -10.83 -12.50 -15.30
CA SER A 177 -11.63 -13.72 -15.28
C SER A 177 -12.18 -13.86 -16.70
N THR A 178 -11.42 -14.63 -17.47
CA THR A 178 -11.68 -15.04 -18.84
C THR A 178 -13.07 -15.68 -18.87
N THR A 179 -14.02 -15.03 -19.53
CA THR A 179 -15.26 -15.68 -19.98
C THR A 179 -14.85 -16.93 -20.77
N PRO A 180 -15.18 -18.16 -20.35
CA PRO A 180 -14.92 -19.33 -21.17
C PRO A 180 -15.81 -19.24 -22.39
N ALA A 181 -15.17 -19.15 -23.56
CA ALA A 181 -15.83 -19.17 -24.86
C ALA A 181 -16.59 -20.49 -25.07
N ALA A 182 -17.85 -20.34 -25.47
CA ALA A 182 -18.58 -21.04 -26.53
C ALA A 182 -18.31 -22.54 -26.81
N LYS A 183 -19.40 -23.32 -26.83
CA LYS A 183 -19.70 -24.38 -27.83
C LYS A 183 -21.12 -24.94 -27.63
N PRO A 184 -21.70 -25.69 -28.60
CA PRO A 184 -21.29 -25.95 -29.99
C PRO A 184 -22.20 -25.35 -31.06
#